data_AF-A0AAV9R3I8-F1
#
_entry.id   AF-A0AAV9R3I8-F1
#
_cell.length_a   1.000
_cell.length_b   1.000
_cell.length_c   1.000
_cell.angle_alpha   90.00
_cell.angle_beta   90.00
_cell.angle_gamma   90.00
#
_symmetry.space_group_name_H-M   'P 1'
#
loop_
_entity.id
_entity.type
_entity.pdbx_description
1 polymer ?
#
loop_
_entity_poly.entity_id
_entity_poly.type
_entity_poly.pdbx_seq_one_letter_code
_entity_poly.pdbx_strand_id
1 'polypeptide(L)'
;MAGIFWMMGLSLLTQGFWCILGDIEVGCKKWYPTRDTFVCKECHPGNRLVKKHGPKPTELCTPCENGTFTDKTDVKECYICRQCVGALVHLKDCTPKSDTQCGCKKGLVCGNEKCTYCVDECAKGYEPDNNRSCRPCPEGTFNDKIHQNCKPFSTSCADPNHIMVYKGNSSSDIICELLPPLTIPPATNSEKSENKEQAWPSELFGIIGGFMLCLIIFIVLVSVLLHHNVKRKKTQRTPSKTPIIRTPTDDPRTLIAIECSFHEAQQEQGNSTESLISKDSSAQQTV
;
A
#
# COMPACT_ATOMS: atom_id res chain seq x y z
N MET A 1 -24.64 -9.92 -33.85
CA MET A 1 -24.11 -9.06 -32.76
C MET A 1 -23.36 -9.84 -31.68
N ALA A 2 -23.76 -11.08 -31.33
CA ALA A 2 -23.10 -11.88 -30.29
C ALA A 2 -21.61 -12.20 -30.53
N GLY A 3 -21.20 -12.49 -31.78
CA GLY A 3 -19.80 -12.83 -32.09
C GLY A 3 -18.80 -11.68 -31.90
N ILE A 4 -19.25 -10.43 -31.99
CA ILE A 4 -18.38 -9.25 -31.79
C ILE A 4 -18.09 -9.06 -30.30
N PHE A 5 -19.09 -9.27 -29.43
CA PHE A 5 -18.92 -9.22 -27.97
C PHE A 5 -17.99 -10.33 -27.46
N TRP A 6 -18.06 -11.54 -28.03
CA TRP A 6 -17.12 -12.63 -27.71
C TRP A 6 -15.67 -12.29 -28.09
N MET A 7 -15.46 -11.70 -29.27
CA MET A 7 -14.11 -11.31 -29.73
C MET A 7 -13.54 -10.12 -28.95
N MET A 8 -14.39 -9.18 -28.52
CA MET A 8 -13.99 -8.08 -27.63
C MET A 8 -13.65 -8.60 -26.23
N GLY A 9 -14.42 -9.55 -25.69
CA GLY A 9 -14.11 -10.22 -24.42
C GLY A 9 -12.77 -10.95 -24.43
N LEU A 10 -12.50 -11.73 -25.49
CA LEU A 10 -11.22 -12.42 -25.65
C LEU A 10 -10.04 -11.44 -25.83
N SER A 11 -10.24 -10.34 -26.56
CA SER A 11 -9.20 -9.32 -26.74
C SER A 11 -8.87 -8.61 -25.42
N LEU A 12 -9.88 -8.28 -24.60
CA LEU A 12 -9.70 -7.70 -23.27
C LEU A 12 -9.03 -8.68 -22.29
N LEU A 13 -9.29 -9.98 -22.39
CA LEU A 13 -8.59 -11.01 -21.61
C LEU A 13 -7.11 -11.10 -22.01
N THR A 14 -6.80 -11.02 -23.31
CA THR A 14 -5.40 -11.01 -23.79
C THR A 14 -4.64 -9.71 -23.48
N GLN A 15 -5.31 -8.55 -23.48
CA GLN A 15 -4.72 -7.28 -23.04
C GLN A 15 -4.60 -7.21 -21.51
N GLY A 16 -5.56 -7.76 -20.77
CA GLY A 16 -5.51 -7.89 -19.32
C GLY A 16 -4.35 -8.77 -18.86
N PHE A 17 -4.04 -9.82 -19.61
CA PHE A 17 -2.88 -10.68 -19.32
C PHE A 17 -1.53 -9.98 -19.51
N TRP A 18 -1.40 -9.08 -20.50
CA TRP A 18 -0.18 -8.29 -20.68
C TRP A 18 -0.03 -7.12 -19.69
N CYS A 19 -1.10 -6.68 -19.02
CA CYS A 19 -1.01 -5.62 -18.01
C CYS A 19 -0.61 -6.14 -16.61
N ILE A 20 -0.73 -7.44 -16.33
CA ILE A 20 -0.42 -8.01 -15.00
C ILE A 20 1.09 -8.27 -14.83
N LEU A 21 1.83 -8.44 -15.92
CA LEU A 21 3.29 -8.50 -15.92
C LEU A 21 3.81 -7.13 -16.34
N GLY A 22 3.88 -6.18 -15.42
CA GLY A 22 4.68 -4.98 -15.65
C GLY A 22 6.09 -5.43 -16.03
N ASP A 23 6.54 -5.14 -17.25
CA ASP A 23 7.78 -5.67 -17.81
C ASP A 23 8.92 -5.51 -16.79
N ILE A 24 9.43 -6.64 -16.30
CA ILE A 24 10.60 -6.65 -15.42
C ILE A 24 11.79 -6.69 -16.36
N GLU A 25 12.44 -5.54 -16.52
CA GLU A 25 13.72 -5.47 -17.19
C GLU A 25 14.70 -6.46 -16.53
N VAL A 26 15.30 -7.33 -17.34
CA VAL A 26 16.13 -8.44 -16.87
C VAL A 26 17.61 -8.09 -16.98
N GLY A 27 18.39 -8.44 -15.96
CA GLY A 27 19.85 -8.37 -15.99
C GLY A 27 20.44 -7.15 -15.28
N CYS A 28 21.64 -6.75 -15.70
CA CYS A 28 22.32 -5.57 -15.16
C CYS A 28 21.79 -4.27 -15.73
N LYS A 29 21.31 -3.41 -14.83
CA LYS A 29 20.96 -2.02 -15.12
C LYS A 29 22.19 -1.15 -15.36
N LYS A 30 23.23 -1.32 -14.53
CA LYS A 30 24.52 -0.63 -14.68
C LYS A 30 25.65 -1.64 -14.72
N TRP A 31 26.48 -1.52 -15.74
CA TRP A 31 27.64 -2.37 -15.95
C TRP A 31 28.74 -1.61 -16.70
N TYR A 32 29.97 -2.12 -16.63
CA TYR A 32 31.11 -1.58 -17.35
C TYR A 32 31.96 -2.70 -17.95
N PRO A 33 32.59 -2.48 -19.12
CA PRO A 33 33.47 -3.46 -19.74
C PRO A 33 34.79 -3.62 -18.98
N THR A 34 35.37 -4.81 -18.99
CA THR A 34 36.68 -5.13 -18.43
C THR A 34 37.32 -6.27 -19.24
N ARG A 35 38.35 -5.92 -20.03
CA ARG A 35 39.00 -6.81 -21.02
C ARG A 35 37.95 -7.50 -21.89
N ASP A 36 37.71 -8.79 -21.65
CA ASP A 36 36.80 -9.65 -22.42
C ASP A 36 35.48 -9.96 -21.68
N THR A 37 35.20 -9.27 -20.58
CA THR A 37 34.00 -9.49 -19.75
C THR A 37 33.37 -8.17 -19.35
N PHE A 38 32.17 -8.24 -18.80
CA PHE A 38 31.47 -7.11 -18.19
C PHE A 38 31.36 -7.32 -16.68
N VAL A 39 31.40 -6.21 -15.96
CA VAL A 39 31.19 -6.20 -14.52
C VAL A 39 29.87 -5.51 -14.21
N CYS A 40 28.98 -6.23 -13.51
CA CYS A 40 27.74 -5.68 -13.03
C CYS A 40 27.97 -4.81 -11.79
N LYS A 41 27.43 -3.59 -11.79
CA LYS A 41 27.35 -2.74 -10.59
C LYS A 41 25.97 -2.77 -9.95
N GLU A 42 24.92 -2.71 -10.77
CA GLU A 42 23.54 -2.67 -10.29
C GLU A 42 22.68 -3.54 -11.19
N CYS A 43 21.93 -4.46 -10.60
CA CYS A 43 20.86 -5.18 -11.25
C CYS A 43 19.61 -4.30 -11.41
N HIS A 44 18.75 -4.62 -12.37
CA HIS A 44 17.43 -3.99 -12.45
C HIS A 44 16.62 -4.29 -11.17
N PRO A 45 15.72 -3.38 -10.74
CA PRO A 45 14.86 -3.64 -9.59
C PRO A 45 14.11 -4.96 -9.73
N GLY A 46 14.08 -5.73 -8.65
CA GLY A 46 13.50 -7.08 -8.63
C GLY A 46 14.31 -8.16 -9.35
N ASN A 47 15.60 -7.91 -9.62
CA ASN A 47 16.55 -8.92 -10.06
C ASN A 47 17.62 -9.15 -8.99
N ARG A 48 17.99 -10.41 -8.75
CA ARG A 48 19.14 -10.79 -7.94
C ARG A 48 20.39 -10.95 -8.79
N LEU A 49 21.54 -10.65 -8.21
CA LEU A 49 22.86 -10.83 -8.79
C LEU A 49 23.25 -12.31 -8.77
N VAL A 50 23.40 -12.91 -9.95
CA VAL A 50 23.88 -14.29 -10.11
C VAL A 50 25.41 -14.31 -10.12
N LYS A 51 26.02 -13.44 -10.93
CA LYS A 51 27.48 -13.30 -11.05
C LYS A 51 27.86 -11.85 -11.24
N LYS A 52 28.94 -11.41 -10.58
CA LYS A 52 29.44 -10.04 -10.73
C LYS A 52 30.16 -9.80 -12.05
N HIS A 53 30.78 -10.84 -12.62
CA HIS A 53 31.54 -10.78 -13.86
C HIS A 53 31.01 -11.81 -14.85
N GLY A 54 31.00 -11.47 -16.14
CA GLY A 54 30.74 -12.44 -17.20
C GLY A 54 30.57 -11.80 -18.58
N PRO A 55 30.34 -12.63 -19.61
CA PRO A 55 30.42 -12.20 -21.00
C PRO A 55 29.21 -11.39 -21.46
N LYS A 56 28.08 -11.43 -20.74
CA LYS A 56 26.85 -10.75 -21.11
C LYS A 56 26.17 -10.13 -19.88
N PRO A 57 25.98 -8.80 -19.84
CA PRO A 57 25.33 -8.13 -18.70
C PRO A 57 23.90 -8.61 -18.42
N THR A 58 23.19 -9.11 -19.43
CA THR A 58 21.82 -9.63 -19.31
C THR A 58 21.72 -10.94 -18.53
N GLU A 59 22.82 -11.71 -18.44
CA GLU A 59 22.87 -13.02 -17.74
C GLU A 59 23.47 -12.92 -16.34
N LEU A 60 23.97 -11.74 -15.95
CA LEU A 60 24.61 -11.51 -14.65
C LEU A 60 23.62 -11.30 -13.51
N CYS A 61 22.38 -10.91 -13.83
CA CYS A 61 21.27 -10.83 -12.89
C CYS A 61 20.04 -11.53 -13.45
N THR A 62 19.20 -12.05 -12.58
CA THR A 62 17.95 -12.72 -12.95
C THR A 62 16.80 -12.22 -12.09
N PRO A 63 15.55 -12.21 -12.58
CA PRO A 63 14.40 -11.77 -11.79
C PRO A 63 14.21 -12.62 -10.53
N CYS A 64 13.60 -12.02 -9.51
CA CYS A 64 13.12 -12.74 -8.35
C CYS A 64 11.98 -13.69 -8.74
N GLU A 65 11.95 -14.85 -8.10
CA GLU A 65 10.92 -15.86 -8.28
C GLU A 65 9.61 -15.42 -7.61
N ASN A 66 8.48 -16.01 -8.02
CA ASN A 66 7.19 -15.74 -7.40
C ASN A 66 7.25 -15.98 -5.88
N GLY A 67 6.70 -15.05 -5.11
CA GLY A 67 6.78 -15.09 -3.65
C GLY A 67 8.10 -14.57 -3.09
N THR A 68 8.98 -14.01 -3.91
CA THR A 68 10.19 -13.31 -3.46
C THR A 68 10.34 -11.92 -4.12
N PHE A 69 11.12 -11.05 -3.48
CA PHE A 69 11.38 -9.69 -3.96
C PHE A 69 12.78 -9.19 -3.61
N THR A 70 13.23 -8.12 -4.26
CA THR A 70 14.34 -7.29 -3.79
C THR A 70 14.18 -5.84 -4.22
N ASP A 71 14.40 -4.94 -3.27
CA ASP A 71 14.57 -3.50 -3.48
C ASP A 71 16.05 -3.10 -3.59
N LYS A 72 16.97 -4.02 -3.29
CA LYS A 72 18.42 -3.85 -3.41
C LYS A 72 18.94 -4.28 -4.77
N THR A 73 20.05 -3.67 -5.19
CA THR A 73 20.59 -3.80 -6.56
C THR A 73 21.69 -4.85 -6.71
N ASP A 74 22.25 -5.39 -5.63
CA ASP A 74 23.43 -6.27 -5.66
C ASP A 74 23.31 -7.51 -4.76
N VAL A 75 22.09 -7.87 -4.37
CA VAL A 75 21.83 -9.06 -3.55
C VAL A 75 21.95 -10.34 -4.36
N LYS A 76 22.52 -11.39 -3.77
CA LYS A 76 22.60 -12.72 -4.41
C LYS A 76 21.30 -13.51 -4.32
N GLU A 77 20.49 -13.21 -3.32
CA GLU A 77 19.24 -13.90 -3.02
C GLU A 77 18.13 -12.87 -2.83
N CYS A 78 16.93 -13.20 -3.31
CA CYS A 78 15.74 -12.39 -3.10
C CYS A 78 15.17 -12.68 -1.70
N TYR A 79 14.54 -11.68 -1.11
CA TYR A 79 13.83 -11.82 0.15
C TYR A 79 12.47 -12.47 -0.06
N ILE A 80 12.07 -13.34 0.85
CA ILE A 80 10.72 -13.93 0.83
C ILE A 80 9.70 -12.84 1.13
N CYS A 81 8.62 -12.80 0.34
CA CYS A 81 7.52 -11.88 0.57
C CYS A 81 6.89 -12.15 1.95
N ARG A 82 6.70 -11.11 2.75
CA ARG A 82 6.04 -11.25 4.05
C ARG A 82 4.58 -11.63 3.89
N GLN A 83 4.04 -12.30 4.89
CA GLN A 83 2.62 -12.59 5.01
C GLN A 83 1.98 -11.65 6.04
N CYS A 84 0.79 -11.14 5.73
CA CYS A 84 0.02 -10.33 6.67
C CYS A 84 -0.80 -11.26 7.57
N VAL A 85 -0.33 -11.47 8.80
CA VAL A 85 -0.93 -12.42 9.76
C VAL A 85 -1.43 -11.71 11.02
N GLY A 86 -2.39 -12.34 11.73
CA GLY A 86 -2.90 -11.83 13.01
C GLY A 86 -3.74 -10.56 12.87
N ALA A 87 -3.25 -9.45 13.45
CA ALA A 87 -3.89 -8.13 13.39
C ALA A 87 -3.57 -7.35 12.10
N LEU A 88 -2.62 -7.85 11.31
CA LEU A 88 -2.26 -7.26 10.02
C LEU A 88 -3.28 -7.64 8.95
N VAL A 89 -3.54 -6.72 8.02
CA VAL A 89 -4.36 -6.92 6.83
C VAL A 89 -3.53 -6.70 5.58
N HIS A 90 -3.81 -7.48 4.55
CA HIS A 90 -3.17 -7.32 3.25
C HIS A 90 -3.69 -6.06 2.55
N LEU A 91 -2.77 -5.18 2.13
CA LEU A 91 -3.08 -3.96 1.39
C LEU A 91 -2.63 -4.02 -0.07
N LYS A 92 -1.44 -4.59 -0.32
CA LYS A 92 -0.86 -4.67 -1.66
C LYS A 92 -0.04 -5.94 -1.83
N ASP A 93 -0.23 -6.59 -2.97
CA ASP A 93 0.48 -7.80 -3.34
C ASP A 93 1.99 -7.58 -3.38
N CYS A 94 2.72 -8.63 -3.04
CA CYS A 94 4.14 -8.70 -3.30
C CYS A 94 4.42 -8.67 -4.80
N THR A 95 5.52 -8.03 -5.17
CA THR A 95 6.04 -8.03 -6.54
C THR A 95 7.53 -8.32 -6.48
N PRO A 96 8.19 -8.75 -7.57
CA PRO A 96 9.64 -8.92 -7.58
C PRO A 96 10.41 -7.68 -7.10
N LYS A 97 9.84 -6.47 -7.25
CA LYS A 97 10.46 -5.19 -6.90
C LYS A 97 10.14 -4.70 -5.49
N SER A 98 9.13 -5.26 -4.81
CA SER A 98 8.69 -4.75 -3.51
C SER A 98 7.93 -5.81 -2.71
N ASP A 99 8.15 -5.80 -1.39
CA ASP A 99 7.49 -6.68 -0.44
C ASP A 99 5.96 -6.49 -0.45
N THR A 100 5.24 -7.50 0.07
CA THR A 100 3.84 -7.37 0.42
C THR A 100 3.63 -6.14 1.32
N GLN A 101 2.63 -5.32 1.06
CA GLN A 101 2.26 -4.24 1.96
C GLN A 101 1.13 -4.69 2.88
N CYS A 102 1.39 -4.65 4.17
CA CYS A 102 0.43 -4.92 5.23
C CYS A 102 0.05 -3.61 5.94
N GLY A 103 -1.19 -3.53 6.38
CA GLY A 103 -1.72 -2.51 7.29
C GLY A 103 -2.33 -3.15 8.52
N CYS A 104 -3.02 -2.36 9.34
CA CYS A 104 -3.70 -2.86 10.53
C CYS A 104 -5.21 -2.96 10.33
N LYS A 105 -5.84 -3.91 11.04
CA LYS A 105 -7.31 -3.97 11.15
C LYS A 105 -7.87 -2.65 11.69
N LYS A 106 -9.13 -2.36 11.36
CA LYS A 106 -9.83 -1.15 11.82
C LYS A 106 -9.76 -1.05 13.37
N GLY A 107 -9.40 0.14 13.86
CA GLY A 107 -9.24 0.41 15.29
C GLY A 107 -7.82 0.21 15.82
N LEU A 108 -6.90 -0.27 14.98
CA LEU A 108 -5.47 -0.40 15.30
C LEU A 108 -4.63 0.45 14.35
N VAL A 109 -3.44 0.80 14.80
CA VAL A 109 -2.46 1.59 14.04
C VAL A 109 -1.11 0.87 13.95
N CYS A 110 -0.31 1.22 12.95
CA CYS A 110 0.99 0.61 12.73
C CYS A 110 1.97 1.02 13.84
N GLY A 111 2.55 0.05 14.55
CA GLY A 111 3.53 0.33 15.60
C GLY A 111 4.93 0.75 15.09
N ASN A 112 5.15 0.71 13.78
CA ASN A 112 6.36 1.23 13.13
C ASN A 112 6.09 1.56 11.65
N GLU A 113 7.05 2.22 11.01
CA GLU A 113 6.97 2.64 9.60
C GLU A 113 6.73 1.48 8.63
N LYS A 114 7.29 0.30 8.91
CA LYS A 114 7.11 -0.91 8.08
C LYS A 114 5.80 -1.66 8.36
N CYS A 115 5.03 -1.21 9.35
CA CYS A 115 3.82 -1.86 9.85
C CYS A 115 4.03 -3.37 10.09
N THR A 116 5.05 -3.74 10.89
CA THR A 116 5.34 -5.16 11.20
C THR A 116 4.48 -5.69 12.34
N TYR A 117 3.85 -4.81 13.11
CA TYR A 117 2.88 -5.14 14.14
C TYR A 117 1.89 -3.98 14.31
N CYS A 118 0.74 -4.31 14.90
CA CYS A 118 -0.33 -3.36 15.16
C CYS A 118 -0.46 -3.12 16.67
N VAL A 119 -0.80 -1.89 17.02
CA VAL A 119 -1.03 -1.44 18.40
C VAL A 119 -2.33 -0.66 18.47
N ASP A 120 -2.83 -0.48 19.69
CA ASP A 120 -4.00 0.37 19.93
C ASP A 120 -3.69 1.84 19.58
N GLU A 121 -4.69 2.53 19.05
CA GLU A 121 -4.61 3.96 18.82
C GLU A 121 -4.69 4.71 20.15
N CYS A 122 -3.68 5.52 20.47
CA CYS A 122 -3.65 6.24 21.73
C CYS A 122 -4.55 7.48 21.66
N ALA A 123 -5.38 7.68 22.68
CA ALA A 123 -6.20 8.87 22.81
C ALA A 123 -5.35 10.11 23.13
N LYS A 124 -5.98 11.29 23.06
CA LYS A 124 -5.36 12.53 23.56
C LYS A 124 -4.99 12.39 25.03
N GLY A 125 -3.86 12.96 25.41
CA GLY A 125 -3.25 12.83 26.73
C GLY A 125 -2.60 11.50 27.03
N TYR A 126 -2.46 10.64 26.03
CA TYR A 126 -1.66 9.43 26.08
C TYR A 126 -0.63 9.43 24.96
N GLU A 127 0.47 8.71 25.16
CA GLU A 127 1.48 8.47 24.15
C GLU A 127 1.80 6.98 24.00
N PRO A 128 2.34 6.57 22.84
CA PRO A 128 2.88 5.23 22.65
C PRO A 128 4.00 4.93 23.65
N ASP A 129 3.92 3.76 24.27
CA ASP A 129 4.94 3.23 25.17
C ASP A 129 5.76 2.12 24.51
N ASN A 130 6.96 1.87 25.03
CA ASN A 130 7.85 0.81 24.56
C ASN A 130 7.20 -0.59 24.67
N ASN A 131 6.27 -0.77 25.59
CA ASN A 131 5.51 -2.01 25.76
C ASN A 131 4.36 -2.18 24.75
N ARG A 132 4.34 -1.39 23.67
CA ARG A 132 3.31 -1.43 22.61
C ARG A 132 1.90 -1.09 23.14
N SER A 133 1.84 -0.35 24.24
CA SER A 133 0.63 0.12 24.88
C SER A 133 0.57 1.65 24.87
N CYS A 134 -0.55 2.21 25.31
CA CYS A 134 -0.67 3.64 25.54
C CYS A 134 -0.45 3.94 27.03
N ARG A 135 0.39 4.92 27.33
CA ARG A 135 0.58 5.43 28.70
C ARG A 135 0.17 6.90 28.79
N PRO A 136 -0.34 7.38 29.93
CA PRO A 136 -0.68 8.78 30.08
C PRO A 136 0.58 9.66 29.94
N CYS A 137 0.39 10.90 29.50
CA CYS A 137 1.48 11.87 29.44
C CYS A 137 2.08 12.08 30.84
N PRO A 138 3.42 12.03 30.98
CA PRO A 138 4.11 12.39 32.21
C PRO A 138 3.79 13.82 32.66
N GLU A 139 3.98 14.09 33.95
CA GLU A 139 3.84 15.45 34.47
C GLU A 139 4.72 16.44 33.72
N GLY A 140 4.19 17.64 33.44
CA GLY A 140 4.87 18.66 32.64
C GLY A 140 4.76 18.47 31.12
N THR A 141 4.01 17.47 30.65
CA THR A 141 3.84 17.20 29.22
C THR A 141 2.37 17.01 28.84
N PHE A 142 2.07 17.14 27.54
CA PHE A 142 0.75 16.92 26.98
C PHE A 142 0.79 16.32 25.57
N ASN A 143 -0.33 15.74 25.15
CA ASN A 143 -0.56 15.32 23.78
C ASN A 143 -1.99 15.70 23.36
N ASP A 144 -2.11 16.67 22.46
CA ASP A 144 -3.38 17.18 21.91
C ASP A 144 -3.90 16.37 20.71
N LYS A 145 -3.13 15.38 20.25
CA LYS A 145 -3.42 14.54 19.08
C LYS A 145 -3.55 13.07 19.45
N ILE A 146 -4.17 12.29 18.57
CA ILE A 146 -4.21 10.84 18.72
C ILE A 146 -2.88 10.24 18.28
N HIS A 147 -2.43 9.22 19.02
CA HIS A 147 -1.27 8.39 18.70
C HIS A 147 -0.02 9.21 18.30
N GLN A 148 0.33 10.18 19.14
CA GLN A 148 1.53 11.01 19.04
C GLN A 148 2.29 10.95 20.36
N ASN A 149 3.55 11.37 20.33
CA ASN A 149 4.35 11.50 21.54
C ASN A 149 3.95 12.76 22.31
N CYS A 150 4.02 12.69 23.64
CA CYS A 150 3.78 13.83 24.50
C CYS A 150 4.89 14.88 24.31
N LYS A 151 4.51 16.14 24.42
CA LYS A 151 5.38 17.31 24.27
C LYS A 151 5.39 18.10 25.57
N PRO A 152 6.51 18.79 25.90
CA PRO A 152 6.55 19.62 27.09
C PRO A 152 5.52 20.75 27.00
N PHE A 153 4.97 21.15 28.14
CA PHE A 153 4.18 22.37 28.23
C PHE A 153 5.00 23.60 27.83
N SER A 154 4.34 24.57 27.22
CA SER A 154 4.88 25.91 27.09
C SER A 154 5.07 26.52 28.48
N THR A 155 6.21 27.18 28.71
CA THR A 155 6.53 27.77 30.01
C THR A 155 5.96 29.18 30.19
N SER A 156 5.58 29.84 29.09
CA SER A 156 5.05 31.20 29.07
C SER A 156 4.25 31.46 27.80
N CYS A 157 3.41 32.49 27.84
CA CYS A 157 2.74 32.99 26.66
C CYS A 157 3.76 33.54 25.65
N ALA A 158 3.51 33.30 24.37
CA ALA A 158 4.37 33.80 23.30
C ALA A 158 4.32 35.34 23.19
N ASP A 159 3.17 35.92 23.51
CA ASP A 159 2.95 37.38 23.52
C ASP A 159 3.11 37.92 24.96
N PRO A 160 3.94 38.96 25.18
CA PRO A 160 4.17 39.54 26.50
C PRO A 160 2.95 40.25 27.12
N ASN A 161 1.95 40.62 26.32
CA ASN A 161 0.70 41.22 26.78
C ASN A 161 -0.36 40.18 27.17
N HIS A 162 -0.07 38.89 26.98
CA HIS A 162 -0.94 37.80 27.38
C HIS A 162 -0.50 37.19 28.71
N ILE A 163 -1.47 36.85 29.55
CA ILE A 163 -1.26 36.11 30.78
C ILE A 163 -1.75 34.67 30.63
N MET A 164 -1.04 33.75 31.28
CA MET A 164 -1.43 32.36 31.34
C MET A 164 -2.66 32.23 32.26
N VAL A 165 -3.81 31.94 31.67
CA VAL A 165 -5.07 31.72 32.40
C VAL A 165 -5.32 30.25 32.73
N TYR A 166 -4.63 29.35 32.03
CA TYR A 166 -4.71 27.91 32.24
C TYR A 166 -3.32 27.28 32.10
N LYS A 167 -2.96 26.42 33.04
CA LYS A 167 -1.63 25.80 33.12
C LYS A 167 -1.44 24.56 32.22
N GLY A 168 -2.48 24.14 31.50
CA GLY A 168 -2.46 22.89 30.73
C GLY A 168 -2.92 21.66 31.53
N ASN A 169 -3.15 20.57 30.80
CA ASN A 169 -3.35 19.21 31.33
C ASN A 169 -2.71 18.19 30.37
N SER A 170 -2.87 16.90 30.64
CA SER A 170 -2.30 15.85 29.76
C SER A 170 -2.72 15.98 28.29
N SER A 171 -3.85 16.59 27.97
CA SER A 171 -4.40 16.71 26.61
C SER A 171 -4.30 18.10 25.96
N SER A 172 -3.81 19.11 26.66
CA SER A 172 -3.79 20.49 26.17
C SER A 172 -2.69 21.31 26.83
N ASP A 173 -2.03 22.17 26.05
CA ASP A 173 -1.03 23.11 26.56
C ASP A 173 -1.65 24.24 27.42
N ILE A 174 -0.80 25.17 27.86
CA ILE A 174 -1.22 26.42 28.50
C ILE A 174 -2.18 27.20 27.61
N ILE A 175 -3.13 27.92 28.21
CA ILE A 175 -3.98 28.90 27.51
C ILE A 175 -3.59 30.30 27.98
N CYS A 176 -3.43 31.17 27.00
CA CYS A 176 -3.00 32.55 27.17
C CYS A 176 -4.11 33.48 26.69
N GLU A 177 -4.46 34.47 27.50
CA GLU A 177 -5.44 35.50 27.18
C GLU A 177 -4.84 36.89 27.35
N LEU A 178 -5.29 37.84 26.53
CA LEU A 178 -4.85 39.23 26.63
C LEU A 178 -5.19 39.76 28.03
N LEU A 179 -4.24 40.47 28.65
CA LEU A 179 -4.51 41.18 29.89
C LEU A 179 -5.78 42.02 29.75
N PRO A 180 -6.79 41.84 30.63
CA PRO A 180 -7.95 42.72 30.59
C PRO A 180 -7.46 44.16 30.80
N PRO A 181 -7.92 45.11 29.98
CA PRO A 181 -7.53 46.51 30.16
C PRO A 181 -7.93 46.94 31.58
N LEU A 182 -7.02 47.62 32.30
CA LEU A 182 -7.35 48.21 33.60
C LEU A 182 -8.63 49.05 33.43
N THR A 183 -9.65 48.71 34.20
CA THR A 183 -10.98 49.32 34.13
C THR A 183 -10.89 50.81 34.47
N ILE A 184 -10.84 51.66 33.45
CA ILE A 184 -11.23 53.07 33.52
C ILE A 184 -12.69 53.12 33.02
N PRO A 185 -13.61 53.84 33.68
CA PRO A 185 -15.03 53.86 33.31
C PRO A 185 -15.23 54.34 31.86
N PRO A 186 -16.35 53.94 31.22
CA PRO A 186 -16.46 53.90 29.77
C PRO A 186 -16.60 55.30 29.17
N ALA A 187 -15.73 55.63 28.21
CA ALA A 187 -16.03 56.61 27.19
C ALA A 187 -16.72 55.88 26.03
N THR A 188 -18.03 56.08 25.96
CA THR A 188 -18.90 55.75 24.84
C THR A 188 -18.27 56.19 23.53
N ASN A 189 -18.00 55.25 22.62
CA ASN A 189 -18.05 55.49 21.18
C ASN A 189 -18.47 54.18 20.52
N SER A 190 -19.70 54.17 20.00
CA SER A 190 -20.22 53.13 19.13
C SER A 190 -19.53 53.25 17.78
N GLU A 191 -18.72 52.26 17.41
CA GLU A 191 -18.42 52.00 16.01
C GLU A 191 -19.15 50.72 15.56
N LYS A 192 -20.02 50.97 14.59
CA LYS A 192 -20.92 50.06 13.91
C LYS A 192 -20.11 49.00 13.17
N SER A 193 -20.23 47.74 13.59
CA SER A 193 -19.72 46.60 12.84
C SER A 193 -20.60 46.40 11.60
N GLU A 194 -20.03 46.75 10.44
CA GLU A 194 -20.62 46.52 9.12
C GLU A 194 -20.50 45.03 8.78
N ASN A 195 -21.62 44.34 8.88
CA ASN A 195 -21.78 42.95 8.47
C ASN A 195 -21.65 42.87 6.95
N LYS A 196 -20.49 42.45 6.43
CA LYS A 196 -20.36 42.03 5.04
C LYS A 196 -20.64 40.55 4.93
N GLU A 197 -21.89 40.24 4.55
CA GLU A 197 -22.24 38.96 3.97
C GLU A 197 -21.33 38.71 2.75
N GLN A 198 -20.46 37.72 2.88
CA GLN A 198 -19.61 37.28 1.80
C GLN A 198 -20.44 36.47 0.81
N ALA A 199 -21.08 37.19 -0.12
CA ALA A 199 -21.65 36.62 -1.33
C ALA A 199 -20.55 35.90 -2.12
N TRP A 200 -20.81 34.64 -2.47
CA TRP A 200 -19.88 33.80 -3.21
C TRP A 200 -19.65 34.39 -4.61
N PRO A 201 -18.39 34.51 -5.08
CA PRO A 201 -18.11 35.08 -6.40
C PRO A 201 -18.59 34.13 -7.51
N SER A 202 -19.54 34.62 -8.31
CA SER A 202 -20.09 33.97 -9.51
C SER A 202 -19.12 33.99 -10.70
N GLU A 203 -17.86 33.59 -10.47
CA GLU A 203 -16.81 33.57 -11.52
C GLU A 203 -16.12 32.19 -11.66
N LEU A 204 -16.55 31.16 -10.90
CA LEU A 204 -15.99 29.81 -11.04
C LEU A 204 -16.71 28.90 -12.07
N PHE A 205 -17.90 29.28 -12.52
CA PHE A 205 -18.71 28.45 -13.43
C PHE A 205 -18.23 28.49 -14.89
N GLY A 206 -17.59 29.58 -15.33
CA GLY A 206 -17.05 29.69 -16.69
C GLY A 206 -15.88 28.74 -16.95
N ILE A 207 -15.00 28.57 -15.95
CA ILE A 207 -13.80 27.73 -16.08
C ILE A 207 -14.19 26.24 -16.12
N ILE A 208 -15.10 25.82 -15.26
CA ILE A 208 -15.59 24.43 -15.24
C ILE A 208 -16.36 24.12 -16.53
N GLY A 209 -17.21 25.04 -17.01
CA GLY A 209 -17.92 24.88 -18.29
C GLY A 209 -16.97 24.79 -19.49
N GLY A 210 -15.94 25.63 -19.53
CA GLY A 210 -14.92 25.63 -20.58
C GLY A 210 -14.09 24.33 -20.60
N PHE A 211 -13.68 23.83 -19.44
CA PHE A 211 -12.97 22.55 -19.34
C PHE A 211 -13.85 21.38 -19.79
N MET A 212 -15.13 21.35 -19.41
CA MET A 212 -16.05 20.29 -19.83
C MET A 212 -16.30 20.31 -21.34
N LEU A 213 -16.40 21.49 -21.96
CA LEU A 213 -16.54 21.62 -23.41
C LEU A 213 -15.27 21.12 -24.16
N CYS A 214 -14.08 21.48 -23.67
CA CYS A 214 -12.81 21.05 -24.24
C CYS A 214 -12.62 19.52 -24.16
N LEU A 215 -13.02 18.89 -23.05
CA LEU A 215 -12.97 17.44 -22.89
C LEU A 215 -13.89 16.71 -23.90
N ILE A 216 -15.09 17.22 -24.13
CA ILE A 216 -16.02 16.64 -25.10
C ILE A 216 -15.45 16.72 -26.52
N ILE A 217 -14.88 17.88 -26.91
CA ILE A 217 -14.25 18.05 -28.22
C ILE A 217 -13.08 17.08 -28.39
N PHE A 218 -12.24 16.92 -27.37
CA PHE A 218 -11.11 15.99 -27.39
C PHE A 218 -11.55 14.53 -27.58
N ILE A 219 -12.60 14.10 -26.85
CA ILE A 219 -13.16 12.74 -26.99
C ILE A 219 -13.68 12.52 -28.41
N VAL A 220 -14.38 13.49 -29.01
CA VAL A 220 -14.88 13.39 -30.39
C VAL A 220 -13.72 13.27 -31.38
N LEU A 221 -12.65 14.07 -31.23
CA LEU A 221 -11.48 14.00 -32.11
C LEU A 221 -10.77 12.64 -32.02
N VAL A 222 -10.57 12.12 -30.81
CA VAL A 222 -9.99 10.77 -30.60
C VAL A 222 -10.88 9.70 -31.23
N SER A 223 -12.21 9.82 -31.05
CA SER A 223 -13.18 8.88 -31.65
C SER A 223 -13.10 8.87 -33.17
N VAL A 224 -13.01 10.05 -33.80
CA VAL A 224 -12.87 10.20 -35.26
C VAL A 224 -11.52 9.66 -35.73
N LEU A 225 -10.42 9.94 -35.02
CA LEU A 225 -9.09 9.40 -35.35
C LEU A 225 -9.06 7.87 -35.24
N LEU A 226 -9.66 7.29 -34.22
CA LEU A 226 -9.80 5.84 -34.08
C LEU A 226 -10.66 5.27 -35.21
N HIS A 227 -11.78 5.91 -35.57
CA HIS A 227 -12.61 5.49 -36.69
C HIS A 227 -11.88 5.57 -38.04
N HIS A 228 -11.06 6.61 -38.26
CA HIS A 228 -10.24 6.74 -39.46
C HIS A 228 -9.14 5.68 -39.53
N ASN A 229 -8.51 5.37 -38.41
CA ASN A 229 -7.50 4.31 -38.32
C ASN A 229 -8.13 2.92 -38.50
N VAL A 230 -9.32 2.69 -37.96
CA VAL A 230 -10.09 1.45 -38.17
C VAL A 230 -10.55 1.33 -39.63
N LYS A 231 -11.01 2.42 -40.25
CA LYS A 231 -11.38 2.44 -41.68
C LYS A 231 -10.17 2.19 -42.58
N ARG A 232 -9.01 2.80 -42.28
CA ARG A 232 -7.73 2.51 -42.96
C ARG A 232 -7.31 1.04 -42.83
N LYS A 233 -7.45 0.44 -41.64
CA LYS A 233 -7.18 -0.99 -41.41
C LYS A 233 -8.15 -1.90 -42.15
N LYS A 234 -9.41 -1.48 -42.36
CA LYS A 234 -10.44 -2.24 -43.10
C LYS A 234 -10.22 -2.24 -44.61
N THR A 235 -9.78 -1.11 -45.19
CA THR A 235 -9.48 -1.02 -46.64
C THR A 235 -8.28 -1.87 -47.05
N GLN A 236 -7.39 -2.21 -46.12
CA GLN A 236 -6.17 -2.98 -46.41
C GLN A 236 -6.36 -4.51 -46.34
N ARG A 237 -7.54 -5.02 -45.98
CA ARG A 237 -7.77 -6.47 -45.85
C ARG A 237 -9.06 -6.95 -46.54
N THR A 238 -8.97 -7.29 -47.82
CA THR A 238 -9.55 -8.52 -48.44
C THR A 238 -9.17 -8.61 -49.94
N PRO A 239 -9.19 -9.79 -50.61
CA PRO A 239 -9.16 -11.18 -50.13
C PRO A 239 -8.06 -12.05 -50.80
N SER A 240 -7.55 -13.08 -50.13
CA SER A 240 -6.98 -14.26 -50.81
C SER A 240 -7.90 -15.45 -50.52
N LYS A 241 -8.52 -16.00 -51.58
CA LYS A 241 -9.25 -17.27 -51.55
C LYS A 241 -8.41 -18.30 -52.30
N THR A 242 -8.14 -19.43 -51.66
CA THR A 242 -8.03 -20.73 -52.36
C THR A 242 -8.79 -21.75 -51.50
N PRO A 243 -9.72 -22.54 -52.05
CA PRO A 243 -10.41 -23.57 -51.28
C PRO A 243 -9.66 -24.90 -51.37
N ILE A 244 -9.47 -25.57 -50.23
CA ILE A 244 -9.19 -27.01 -50.22
C ILE A 244 -10.37 -27.68 -49.52
N ILE A 245 -11.12 -28.43 -50.30
CA ILE A 245 -12.17 -29.35 -49.89
C ILE A 245 -11.49 -30.59 -49.32
N ARG A 246 -11.80 -31.00 -48.09
CA ARG A 246 -11.88 -32.41 -47.66
C ARG A 246 -12.88 -32.56 -46.50
N THR A 247 -13.47 -33.74 -46.48
CA THR A 247 -14.80 -34.15 -45.99
C THR A 247 -14.95 -34.28 -44.45
N PRO A 248 -16.21 -34.34 -43.95
CA PRO A 248 -16.53 -34.42 -42.53
C PRO A 248 -16.49 -35.85 -41.99
N THR A 249 -16.00 -36.04 -40.77
CA THR A 249 -16.29 -37.24 -39.97
C THR A 249 -16.50 -36.81 -38.52
N ASP A 250 -17.71 -37.11 -38.06
CA ASP A 250 -18.20 -37.00 -36.69
C ASP A 250 -17.48 -38.00 -35.76
N ASP A 251 -17.06 -37.56 -34.55
CA ASP A 251 -17.46 -38.17 -33.26
C ASP A 251 -16.77 -37.47 -32.05
N PRO A 252 -17.24 -37.65 -30.79
CA PRO A 252 -17.29 -36.58 -29.81
C PRO A 252 -16.35 -36.79 -28.61
N ARG A 253 -16.04 -35.66 -27.95
CA ARG A 253 -15.76 -35.46 -26.52
C ARG A 253 -15.20 -36.65 -25.71
N THR A 254 -13.96 -36.47 -25.25
CA THR A 254 -13.50 -36.98 -23.94
C THR A 254 -12.69 -35.91 -23.22
N LEU A 255 -13.34 -35.30 -22.21
CA LEU A 255 -12.70 -34.56 -21.13
C LEU A 255 -11.99 -35.56 -20.23
N ILE A 256 -10.66 -35.51 -20.16
CA ILE A 256 -9.90 -36.23 -19.13
C ILE A 256 -9.82 -35.29 -17.93
N ALA A 257 -10.63 -35.57 -16.91
CA ALA A 257 -10.45 -35.05 -15.57
C ALA A 257 -9.25 -35.78 -14.94
N ILE A 258 -8.31 -35.02 -14.38
CA ILE A 258 -7.19 -35.55 -13.61
C ILE A 258 -7.73 -35.94 -12.24
N GLU A 259 -7.84 -37.24 -12.02
CA GLU A 259 -8.21 -37.88 -10.76
C GLU A 259 -7.16 -37.57 -9.69
N CYS A 260 -7.55 -36.87 -8.61
CA CYS A 260 -6.72 -36.72 -7.42
C CYS A 260 -6.78 -38.03 -6.62
N SER A 261 -5.67 -38.78 -6.59
CA SER A 261 -5.51 -39.94 -5.71
C SER A 261 -5.54 -39.48 -4.25
N PHE A 262 -6.67 -39.73 -3.58
CA PHE A 262 -6.88 -39.49 -2.16
C PHE A 262 -6.17 -40.61 -1.37
N HIS A 263 -5.12 -40.28 -0.64
CA HIS A 263 -4.57 -41.19 0.37
C HIS A 263 -5.29 -40.92 1.70
N GLU A 264 -6.07 -41.89 2.16
CA GLU A 264 -6.62 -41.94 3.52
C GLU A 264 -5.48 -42.01 4.55
N ALA A 265 -5.57 -41.18 5.60
CA ALA A 265 -4.77 -41.33 6.80
C ALA A 265 -5.37 -42.46 7.66
N GLN A 266 -4.59 -43.52 7.89
CA GLN A 266 -4.98 -44.53 8.88
C GLN A 266 -4.95 -43.93 10.28
N GLN A 267 -6.06 -44.12 10.99
CA GLN A 267 -6.26 -43.73 12.37
C GLN A 267 -5.60 -44.75 13.28
N GLU A 268 -4.46 -44.40 13.88
CA GLU A 268 -3.84 -45.23 14.93
C GLU A 268 -4.68 -45.13 16.20
N GLN A 269 -5.23 -46.27 16.59
CA GLN A 269 -6.02 -46.49 17.78
C GLN A 269 -5.09 -46.80 18.96
N GLY A 270 -4.60 -45.75 19.63
CA GLY A 270 -3.86 -45.87 20.90
C GLY A 270 -4.82 -45.90 22.09
N ASN A 271 -5.11 -47.11 22.60
CA ASN A 271 -5.86 -47.31 23.83
C ASN A 271 -4.95 -47.10 25.07
N SER A 272 -5.57 -46.54 26.10
CA SER A 272 -5.03 -45.96 27.34
C SER A 272 -4.25 -46.89 28.27
N THR A 273 -3.39 -46.32 29.11
CA THR A 273 -3.55 -46.42 30.58
C THR A 273 -2.89 -45.25 31.29
N GLU A 274 -3.71 -44.62 32.12
CA GLU A 274 -3.44 -43.58 33.09
C GLU A 274 -3.02 -44.24 34.42
N SER A 275 -1.99 -43.72 35.08
CA SER A 275 -1.84 -43.89 36.53
C SER A 275 -1.07 -42.73 37.15
N LEU A 276 -1.84 -41.92 37.86
CA LEU A 276 -1.49 -40.83 38.75
C LEU A 276 -0.65 -41.31 39.94
N ILE A 277 0.45 -40.63 40.25
CA ILE A 277 0.98 -40.57 41.63
C ILE A 277 1.39 -39.12 41.92
N SER A 278 0.50 -38.40 42.59
CA SER A 278 0.85 -37.27 43.46
C SER A 278 1.43 -37.83 44.75
N LYS A 279 2.54 -37.27 45.23
CA LYS A 279 2.99 -37.45 46.61
C LYS A 279 3.42 -36.11 47.14
N ASP A 280 2.65 -35.63 48.10
CA ASP A 280 2.92 -34.43 48.87
C ASP A 280 3.29 -34.83 50.31
N SER A 281 3.96 -33.90 50.98
CA SER A 281 4.35 -33.82 52.40
C SER A 281 5.69 -34.39 52.92
N SER A 282 6.59 -33.42 53.18
CA SER A 282 7.07 -32.99 54.52
C SER A 282 7.95 -33.92 55.37
N ALA A 283 9.22 -33.52 55.55
CA ALA A 283 9.92 -33.52 56.85
C ALA A 283 11.15 -32.59 56.84
N GLN A 284 11.20 -31.68 57.83
CA GLN A 284 12.34 -30.88 58.29
C GLN A 284 13.50 -31.76 58.83
N GLN A 285 14.77 -31.32 58.70
CA GLN A 285 15.65 -30.85 59.80
C GLN A 285 17.13 -30.72 59.38
N THR A 286 17.72 -29.56 59.73
CA THR A 286 19.11 -29.28 60.18
C THR A 286 20.25 -30.26 59.84
N VAL A 287 21.33 -29.75 59.23
CA VAL A 287 22.60 -29.27 59.87
C VAL A 287 23.28 -28.31 58.88
#